data_AF-A0A5J4TIG7-F1
#
_entry.id   AF-A0A5J4TIG7-F1
#
_cell.length_a   1.000
_cell.length_b   1.000
_cell.length_c   1.000
_cell.angle_alpha   90.00
_cell.angle_beta   90.00
_cell.angle_gamma   90.00
#
_symmetry.space_group_name_H-M   'P 1'
#
loop_
_entity.id
_entity.type
_entity.pdbx_description
1 polymer ?
#
loop_
_entity_poly.entity_id
_entity_poly.type
_entity_poly.pdbx_seq_one_letter_code
_entity_poly.pdbx_strand_id
1 'polypeptide(L)'
;MSYKDYAQQQHDRIYGVQINDDGAIEQMNDELAQACVDGLKNLEIHNYPQPINMEVSLQSIFCGLYGISNESIRAEGMKNIRQFNKLSANADKNYGQASSNGERKPNPWILTKILRYHNKDYYEQIIKPLLKKNYEVKKQSKIVDTVKQIEKHEIDLKDVFTLTDVSSKALNGQ
;
A
#
# COMPACT_ATOMS: atom_id res chain seq x y z
N MET A 1 -15.96 18.36 15.38
CA MET A 1 -15.27 17.05 15.20
C MET A 1 -14.79 16.61 16.57
N SER A 2 -15.17 15.42 17.04
CA SER A 2 -14.78 14.95 18.37
C SER A 2 -13.30 14.56 18.42
N TYR A 3 -12.67 14.60 19.60
CA TYR A 3 -11.31 14.08 19.78
C TYR A 3 -11.20 12.60 19.36
N LYS A 4 -12.25 11.81 19.61
CA LYS A 4 -12.33 10.41 19.14
C LYS A 4 -12.30 10.31 17.61
N ASP A 5 -13.04 11.18 16.92
CA ASP A 5 -13.06 11.21 15.45
C ASP A 5 -11.71 11.62 14.89
N TYR A 6 -11.05 12.59 15.51
CA TYR A 6 -9.71 13.04 15.12
C TYR A 6 -8.67 11.93 15.31
N ALA A 7 -8.66 11.27 16.47
CA ALA A 7 -7.75 10.17 16.75
C ALA A 7 -7.96 8.99 15.78
N GLN A 8 -9.22 8.64 15.48
CA GLN A 8 -9.52 7.62 14.49
C GLN A 8 -9.03 8.01 13.09
N GLN A 9 -9.19 9.29 12.71
CA GLN A 9 -8.73 9.78 11.41
C GLN A 9 -7.20 9.77 11.30
N GLN A 10 -6.47 10.02 12.39
CA GLN A 10 -5.01 9.88 12.42
C GLN A 10 -4.59 8.41 12.28
N HIS A 11 -5.26 7.49 13.01
CA HIS A 11 -5.01 6.06 12.86
C HIS A 11 -5.30 5.57 11.43
N ASP A 12 -6.40 6.01 10.81
CA ASP A 12 -6.73 5.66 9.43
C ASP A 12 -5.74 6.26 8.41
N ARG A 13 -5.07 7.38 8.73
CA ARG A 13 -3.98 7.95 7.90
C ARG A 13 -2.70 7.13 7.98
N ILE A 14 -2.40 6.56 9.16
CA ILE A 14 -1.20 5.75 9.39
C ILE A 14 -1.19 4.50 8.50
N TYR A 15 -2.35 3.85 8.31
CA TYR A 15 -2.51 2.73 7.39
C TYR A 15 -2.49 3.13 5.91
N GLY A 16 -2.59 4.42 5.61
CA GLY A 16 -2.64 4.97 4.27
C GLY A 16 -1.30 5.46 3.72
N VAL A 17 -0.19 5.19 4.41
CA VAL A 17 1.15 5.48 3.90
C VAL A 17 1.46 4.49 2.78
N GLN A 18 1.59 5.00 1.56
CA GLN A 18 1.68 4.23 0.31
C GLN A 18 2.94 4.60 -0.48
N ILE A 19 3.83 5.37 0.16
CA ILE A 19 5.10 5.84 -0.36
C ILE A 19 6.15 5.32 0.62
N ASN A 20 7.22 4.73 0.11
CA ASN A 20 8.35 4.25 0.90
C ASN A 20 9.34 5.39 1.22
N ASP A 21 10.41 5.07 1.95
CA ASP A 21 11.37 6.08 2.43
C ASP A 21 12.21 6.69 1.27
N ASP A 22 12.24 6.05 0.10
CA ASP A 22 12.92 6.55 -1.12
C ASP A 22 12.01 7.39 -2.04
N GLY A 23 10.73 7.56 -1.68
CA GLY A 23 9.77 8.37 -2.43
C GLY A 23 9.03 7.62 -3.54
N ALA A 24 9.31 6.33 -3.76
CA ALA A 24 8.55 5.48 -4.67
C ALA A 24 7.21 5.01 -4.07
N ILE A 25 6.30 4.61 -4.97
CA ILE A 25 5.05 3.97 -4.56
C ILE A 25 5.39 2.59 -4.00
N GLU A 26 4.95 2.34 -2.77
CA GLU A 26 5.15 1.04 -2.13
C GLU A 26 4.44 -0.06 -2.91
N GLN A 27 5.10 -1.21 -3.08
CA GLN A 27 4.47 -2.35 -3.72
C GLN A 27 3.31 -2.89 -2.88
N MET A 28 2.18 -3.15 -3.53
CA MET A 28 1.03 -3.79 -2.91
C MET A 28 1.28 -5.29 -2.85
N ASN A 29 1.09 -5.92 -1.68
CA ASN A 29 1.22 -7.36 -1.56
C ASN A 29 0.04 -8.10 -2.21
N ASP A 30 0.28 -9.38 -2.53
CA ASP A 30 -0.65 -10.21 -3.29
C ASP A 30 -2.00 -10.44 -2.59
N GLU A 31 -2.01 -10.58 -1.25
CA GLU A 31 -3.24 -10.76 -0.47
C GLU A 31 -4.15 -9.52 -0.60
N LEU A 32 -3.58 -8.32 -0.48
CA LEU A 32 -4.32 -7.07 -0.65
C LEU A 32 -4.68 -6.81 -2.11
N ALA A 33 -3.79 -7.13 -3.05
CA ALA A 33 -4.03 -6.96 -4.48
C ALA A 33 -5.20 -7.85 -4.95
N GLN A 34 -5.23 -9.12 -4.54
CA GLN A 34 -6.33 -10.03 -4.84
C GLN A 34 -7.63 -9.52 -4.24
N ALA A 35 -7.62 -9.15 -2.95
CA ALA A 35 -8.80 -8.60 -2.30
C ALA A 35 -9.33 -7.34 -3.00
N CYS A 36 -8.43 -6.51 -3.56
CA CYS A 36 -8.83 -5.36 -4.37
C CYS A 36 -9.53 -5.81 -5.67
N VAL A 37 -8.94 -6.75 -6.42
CA VAL A 37 -9.50 -7.30 -7.66
C VAL A 37 -10.87 -7.94 -7.44
N ASP A 38 -11.04 -8.71 -6.37
CA ASP A 38 -12.30 -9.37 -6.00
C ASP A 38 -13.41 -8.38 -5.60
N GLY A 39 -13.00 -7.18 -5.17
CA GLY A 39 -13.87 -6.07 -4.80
C GLY A 39 -14.34 -5.23 -5.99
N LEU A 40 -13.67 -5.31 -7.15
CA LEU A 40 -14.00 -4.57 -8.38
C LEU A 40 -15.21 -5.20 -9.09
N LYS A 41 -16.36 -5.18 -8.44
CA LYS A 41 -17.63 -5.70 -8.95
C LYS A 41 -18.78 -4.78 -8.59
N ASN A 42 -19.83 -4.82 -9.40
CA ASN A 42 -21.05 -4.04 -9.27
C ASN A 42 -20.81 -2.51 -9.28
N LEU A 43 -19.74 -2.05 -9.92
CA LEU A 43 -19.44 -0.64 -10.09
C LEU A 43 -20.08 -0.09 -11.37
N GLU A 44 -20.52 1.17 -11.33
CA GLU A 44 -20.81 1.94 -12.54
C GLU A 44 -19.53 2.68 -12.97
N ILE A 45 -19.04 2.37 -14.18
CA ILE A 45 -17.73 2.82 -14.66
C ILE A 45 -17.90 3.79 -15.84
N HIS A 46 -17.25 4.94 -15.70
CA HIS A 46 -17.37 6.05 -16.61
C HIS A 46 -16.03 6.36 -17.29
N ASN A 47 -16.10 7.12 -18.37
CA ASN A 47 -14.90 7.41 -19.18
C ASN A 47 -14.09 8.59 -18.63
N TYR A 48 -14.78 9.63 -18.14
CA TYR A 48 -14.12 10.89 -17.80
C TYR A 48 -13.54 10.84 -16.39
N PRO A 49 -12.34 11.42 -16.19
CA PRO A 49 -11.77 11.54 -14.86
C PRO A 49 -12.55 12.60 -14.06
N GLN A 50 -13.46 12.13 -13.21
CA GLN A 50 -13.97 12.87 -12.07
C GLN A 50 -13.14 12.54 -10.82
N PRO A 51 -13.22 13.37 -9.77
CA PRO A 51 -12.72 12.99 -8.46
C PRO A 51 -13.22 11.59 -8.06
N ILE A 52 -12.34 10.75 -7.54
CA ILE A 52 -12.62 9.34 -7.27
C ILE A 52 -13.75 9.11 -6.26
N ASN A 53 -14.09 10.11 -5.45
CA ASN A 53 -15.22 10.06 -4.52
C ASN A 53 -16.58 10.33 -5.19
N MET A 54 -16.59 10.86 -6.42
CA MET A 54 -17.81 11.13 -7.17
C MET A 54 -18.14 9.99 -8.14
N GLU A 55 -17.13 9.46 -8.84
CA GLU A 55 -17.36 8.50 -9.93
C GLU A 55 -16.12 7.61 -10.12
N VAL A 56 -16.34 6.36 -10.53
CA VAL A 56 -15.24 5.46 -10.90
C VAL A 56 -14.94 5.65 -12.38
N SER A 57 -13.72 6.08 -12.69
CA SER A 57 -13.26 6.18 -14.08
C SER A 57 -12.52 4.92 -14.51
N LEU A 58 -12.71 4.51 -15.76
CA LEU A 58 -12.02 3.37 -16.34
C LEU A 58 -10.49 3.53 -16.28
N GLN A 59 -9.99 4.73 -16.52
CA GLN A 59 -8.56 5.05 -16.40
C GLN A 59 -8.03 4.81 -14.98
N SER A 60 -8.79 5.19 -13.94
CA SER A 60 -8.36 4.98 -12.55
C SER A 60 -8.24 3.50 -12.17
N ILE A 61 -9.14 2.66 -12.68
CA ILE A 61 -9.06 1.20 -12.51
C ILE A 61 -7.80 0.67 -13.18
N PHE A 62 -7.54 1.07 -14.43
CA PHE A 62 -6.34 0.62 -15.14
C PHE A 62 -5.04 1.07 -14.47
N CYS A 63 -4.92 2.32 -14.01
CA CYS A 63 -3.79 2.76 -13.19
C CYS A 63 -3.57 1.82 -11.99
N GLY A 64 -4.65 1.41 -11.34
CA GLY A 64 -4.61 0.44 -10.25
C GLY A 64 -4.08 -0.92 -10.67
N LEU A 65 -4.70 -1.52 -11.68
CA LEU A 65 -4.37 -2.88 -12.11
C LEU A 65 -2.94 -2.99 -12.67
N TYR A 66 -2.49 -2.02 -13.48
CA TYR A 66 -1.11 -2.00 -13.97
C TYR A 66 -0.08 -1.79 -12.85
N GLY A 67 -0.49 -1.22 -11.72
CA GLY A 67 0.33 -1.12 -10.53
C GLY A 67 0.52 -2.42 -9.76
N ILE A 68 -0.27 -3.46 -10.05
CA ILE A 68 -0.13 -4.78 -9.42
C ILE A 68 1.03 -5.53 -10.09
N SER A 69 2.03 -5.92 -9.29
CA SER A 69 3.21 -6.64 -9.78
C SER A 69 2.90 -8.09 -10.16
N ASN A 70 1.99 -8.75 -9.45
CA ASN A 70 1.57 -10.11 -9.77
C ASN A 70 0.70 -10.13 -11.04
N GLU A 71 1.24 -10.69 -12.11
CA GLU A 71 0.61 -10.66 -13.44
C GLU A 71 -0.69 -11.46 -13.51
N SER A 72 -0.80 -12.55 -12.76
CA SER A 72 -2.00 -13.38 -12.72
C SER A 72 -3.17 -12.61 -12.11
N ILE A 73 -2.93 -11.96 -10.97
CA ILE A 73 -3.91 -11.11 -10.28
C ILE A 73 -4.33 -9.94 -11.18
N ARG A 74 -3.34 -9.30 -11.82
CA ARG A 74 -3.60 -8.22 -12.77
C ARG A 74 -4.48 -8.68 -13.93
N ALA A 75 -4.16 -9.81 -14.56
CA ALA A 75 -4.91 -10.34 -15.70
C ALA A 75 -6.36 -10.70 -15.32
N GLU A 76 -6.56 -11.28 -14.13
CA GLU A 76 -7.89 -11.52 -13.58
C GLU A 76 -8.65 -10.20 -13.38
N GLY A 77 -8.02 -9.19 -12.78
CA GLY A 77 -8.59 -7.87 -12.62
C GLY A 77 -9.03 -7.23 -13.94
N MET A 78 -8.22 -7.35 -14.99
CA MET A 78 -8.57 -6.85 -16.33
C MET A 78 -9.83 -7.54 -16.89
N LYS A 79 -9.96 -8.85 -16.68
CA LYS A 79 -11.13 -9.62 -17.10
C LYS A 79 -12.39 -9.21 -16.32
N ASN A 80 -12.24 -8.97 -15.02
CA ASN A 80 -13.33 -8.64 -14.11
C ASN A 80 -14.01 -7.31 -14.46
N ILE A 81 -13.30 -6.35 -15.07
CA ILE A 81 -13.84 -5.04 -15.45
C ILE A 81 -15.14 -5.19 -16.25
N ARG A 82 -15.10 -5.91 -17.37
CA ARG A 82 -16.28 -6.08 -18.25
C ARG A 82 -17.24 -7.16 -17.75
N GLN A 83 -16.74 -8.13 -16.98
CA GLN A 83 -17.55 -9.27 -16.54
C GLN A 83 -18.48 -8.92 -15.37
N PHE A 84 -18.01 -8.10 -14.43
CA PHE A 84 -18.72 -7.86 -13.17
C PHE A 84 -19.14 -6.40 -12.95
N ASN A 85 -18.89 -5.50 -13.90
CA ASN A 85 -19.22 -4.08 -13.75
C ASN A 85 -20.00 -3.57 -14.95
N LYS A 86 -20.66 -2.42 -14.76
CA LYS A 86 -21.46 -1.75 -15.77
C LYS A 86 -20.68 -0.57 -16.33
N LEU A 87 -20.24 -0.68 -17.57
CA LEU A 87 -19.56 0.40 -18.27
C LEU A 87 -20.57 1.28 -19.00
N SER A 88 -20.42 2.60 -18.91
CA SER A 88 -21.11 3.52 -19.82
C SER A 88 -20.67 3.25 -21.27
N ALA A 89 -21.53 3.57 -22.25
CA ALA A 89 -21.21 3.37 -23.67
C ALA A 89 -19.90 4.08 -24.09
N ASN A 90 -19.64 5.27 -23.54
CA ASN A 90 -18.40 5.99 -23.77
C ASN A 90 -17.19 5.32 -23.12
N ALA A 91 -17.33 4.74 -21.92
CA ALA A 91 -16.24 4.01 -21.28
C ALA A 91 -15.87 2.76 -22.08
N ASP A 92 -16.86 2.02 -22.56
CA ASP A 92 -16.62 0.82 -23.37
C ASP A 92 -15.97 1.14 -24.72
N LYS A 93 -16.44 2.21 -25.39
CA LYS A 93 -15.83 2.70 -26.65
C LYS A 93 -14.36 3.10 -26.49
N ASN A 94 -13.98 3.65 -25.34
CA ASN A 94 -12.62 4.15 -25.06
C ASN A 94 -11.74 3.16 -24.29
N TYR A 95 -12.16 1.90 -24.16
CA TYR A 95 -11.51 0.91 -23.29
C TYR A 95 -10.00 0.75 -23.56
N GLY A 96 -9.61 0.57 -24.82
CA GLY A 96 -8.20 0.41 -25.20
C GLY A 96 -7.35 1.64 -24.87
N GLN A 97 -7.86 2.83 -25.16
CA GLN A 97 -7.16 4.09 -24.86
C GLN A 97 -7.01 4.29 -23.34
N ALA A 98 -8.04 3.98 -22.56
CA ALA A 98 -8.00 4.05 -21.11
C ALA A 98 -6.97 3.06 -20.52
N SER A 99 -6.88 1.85 -21.09
CA SER A 99 -5.89 0.83 -20.71
C SER A 99 -4.46 1.35 -20.90
N SER A 100 -4.12 1.81 -22.11
CA SER A 100 -2.79 2.36 -22.40
C SER A 100 -2.44 3.60 -21.56
N ASN A 101 -3.44 4.43 -21.24
CA ASN A 101 -3.23 5.59 -20.37
C ASN A 101 -2.98 5.20 -18.91
N GLY A 102 -3.66 4.15 -18.43
CA GLY A 102 -3.46 3.62 -17.08
C GLY A 102 -2.07 3.02 -16.88
N GLU A 103 -1.59 2.27 -17.87
CA GLU A 103 -0.26 1.65 -17.87
C GLU A 103 0.88 2.67 -17.71
N ARG A 104 0.72 3.89 -18.24
CA ARG A 104 1.72 4.97 -18.13
C ARG A 104 1.86 5.54 -16.72
N LYS A 105 0.87 5.35 -15.85
CA LYS A 105 0.83 5.90 -14.48
C LYS A 105 0.33 4.83 -13.50
N PRO A 106 1.09 3.75 -13.31
CA PRO A 106 0.70 2.66 -12.44
C PRO A 106 0.70 3.12 -10.98
N ASN A 107 -0.39 2.83 -10.26
CA ASN A 107 -0.53 3.08 -8.84
C ASN A 107 -1.56 2.11 -8.26
N PRO A 108 -1.14 0.95 -7.69
CA PRO A 108 -2.07 -0.07 -7.24
C PRO A 108 -2.98 0.41 -6.11
N TRP A 109 -2.52 1.36 -5.30
CA TRP A 109 -3.24 1.85 -4.14
C TRP A 109 -4.52 2.63 -4.46
N ILE A 110 -4.66 3.11 -5.71
CA ILE A 110 -5.91 3.73 -6.15
C ILE A 110 -7.11 2.78 -6.03
N LEU A 111 -6.89 1.46 -6.16
CA LEU A 111 -7.94 0.45 -6.01
C LEU A 111 -8.56 0.48 -4.61
N THR A 112 -7.74 0.65 -3.58
CA THR A 112 -8.24 0.79 -2.19
C THR A 112 -9.12 2.03 -2.01
N LYS A 113 -8.83 3.12 -2.74
CA LYS A 113 -9.63 4.35 -2.71
C LYS A 113 -10.95 4.17 -3.45
N ILE A 114 -10.94 3.50 -4.61
CA ILE A 114 -12.15 3.16 -5.35
C ILE A 114 -13.10 2.37 -4.44
N LEU A 115 -12.59 1.31 -3.81
CA LEU A 115 -13.40 0.47 -2.90
C LEU A 115 -13.89 1.26 -1.69
N ARG A 116 -13.06 2.14 -1.11
CA ARG A 116 -13.47 2.99 0.03
C ARG A 116 -14.70 3.83 -0.27
N TYR A 117 -14.80 4.40 -1.48
CA TYR A 117 -15.88 5.30 -1.85
C TYR A 117 -17.08 4.59 -2.49
N HIS A 118 -16.83 3.56 -3.31
CA HIS A 118 -17.85 2.95 -4.16
C HIS A 118 -18.24 1.54 -3.75
N ASN A 119 -17.53 0.93 -2.80
CA ASN A 119 -17.88 -0.36 -2.22
C ASN A 119 -17.56 -0.37 -0.72
N LYS A 120 -18.20 0.55 0.01
CA LYS A 120 -17.85 0.90 1.39
C LYS A 120 -17.89 -0.30 2.34
N ASP A 121 -18.91 -1.14 2.25
CA ASP A 121 -19.05 -2.30 3.14
C ASP A 121 -17.92 -3.30 2.92
N TYR A 122 -17.57 -3.59 1.66
CA TYR A 122 -16.43 -4.43 1.32
C TYR A 122 -15.11 -3.82 1.79
N TYR A 123 -14.95 -2.50 1.66
CA TYR A 123 -13.77 -1.80 2.15
C TYR A 123 -13.62 -1.93 3.67
N GLU A 124 -14.66 -1.67 4.44
CA GLU A 124 -14.61 -1.73 5.90
C GLU A 124 -14.42 -3.17 6.42
N GLN A 125 -15.03 -4.16 5.76
CA GLN A 125 -14.98 -5.56 6.19
C GLN A 125 -13.72 -6.31 5.75
N ILE A 126 -13.19 -6.02 4.56
CA ILE A 126 -12.11 -6.81 3.94
C ILE A 126 -10.83 -5.98 3.79
N ILE A 127 -10.91 -4.84 3.09
CA ILE A 127 -9.72 -4.05 2.74
C ILE A 127 -9.08 -3.41 3.98
N LYS A 128 -9.88 -2.79 4.86
CA LYS A 128 -9.37 -2.06 6.03
C LYS A 128 -8.64 -2.98 7.02
N PRO A 129 -9.14 -4.18 7.37
CA PRO A 129 -8.37 -5.13 8.17
C PRO A 129 -7.04 -5.55 7.53
N LEU A 130 -7.01 -5.78 6.22
CA LEU A 130 -5.78 -6.12 5.50
C LEU A 130 -4.75 -4.98 5.51
N LEU A 131 -5.20 -3.73 5.32
CA LEU A 131 -4.33 -2.55 5.45
C LEU A 131 -3.68 -2.47 6.85
N LYS A 132 -4.47 -2.73 7.89
CA LYS A 132 -3.97 -2.76 9.28
C LYS A 132 -2.94 -3.87 9.48
N LYS A 133 -3.24 -5.09 9.02
CA LYS A 133 -2.34 -6.25 9.09
C LYS A 133 -1.01 -5.95 8.40
N ASN A 134 -1.05 -5.40 7.19
CA ASN A 134 0.15 -5.07 6.41
C ASN A 134 1.03 -4.04 7.11
N TYR A 135 0.42 -3.01 7.69
CA TYR A 135 1.15 -2.00 8.45
C TYR A 135 1.90 -2.59 9.66
N GLU A 136 1.24 -3.47 10.44
CA GLU A 136 1.88 -4.11 11.59
C GLU A 136 3.02 -5.04 11.17
N VAL A 137 2.85 -5.82 10.09
CA VAL A 137 3.91 -6.67 9.53
C VAL A 137 5.11 -5.82 9.08
N LYS A 138 4.85 -4.70 8.38
CA LYS A 138 5.91 -3.77 7.94
C LYS A 138 6.66 -3.18 9.13
N LYS A 139 5.93 -2.76 10.17
CA LYS A 139 6.52 -2.23 11.40
C LYS A 139 7.42 -3.27 12.09
N GLN A 140 6.97 -4.52 12.17
CA GLN A 140 7.76 -5.62 12.72
C GLN A 140 9.01 -5.92 11.87
N SER A 141 8.88 -5.95 10.55
CA SER A 141 10.03 -6.13 9.65
C SER A 141 11.08 -5.05 9.85
N LYS A 142 10.68 -3.77 9.89
CA LYS A 142 11.60 -2.65 10.15
C LYS A 142 12.39 -2.84 11.45
N ILE A 143 11.73 -3.28 12.53
CA ILE A 143 12.40 -3.57 13.81
C ILE A 143 13.42 -4.70 13.65
N VAL A 144 13.03 -5.82 13.01
CA VAL A 144 13.93 -6.96 12.78
C VAL A 144 15.14 -6.55 11.95
N ASP A 145 14.93 -5.78 10.89
CA ASP A 145 16.00 -5.33 10.00
C ASP A 145 16.96 -4.37 10.71
N THR A 146 16.44 -3.43 11.51
CA THR A 146 17.27 -2.57 12.37
C THR A 146 18.06 -3.40 13.38
N VAL A 147 17.44 -4.36 14.06
CA VAL A 147 18.12 -5.21 15.05
C VAL A 147 19.26 -6.03 14.42
N LYS A 148 19.08 -6.53 13.19
CA LYS A 148 20.15 -7.25 12.46
C LYS A 148 21.34 -6.35 12.10
N GLN A 149 21.10 -5.05 11.89
CA GLN A 149 22.15 -4.08 11.55
C GLN A 149 22.91 -3.58 12.78
N ILE A 150 22.39 -3.79 13.99
CA ILE A 150 23.12 -3.47 15.22
C ILE A 150 24.26 -4.49 15.34
N GLU A 151 25.50 -4.04 15.10
CA GLU A 151 26.68 -4.83 15.44
C GLU A 151 26.68 -5.12 16.94
N LYS A 152 26.52 -6.41 17.28
CA LYS A 152 26.59 -6.84 18.67
C LYS A 152 28.04 -6.71 19.14
N HIS A 153 28.32 -5.65 19.88
CA HIS A 153 29.59 -5.51 20.60
C HIS A 153 29.45 -6.34 21.89
N GLU A 154 30.05 -7.53 21.90
CA GLU A 154 30.07 -8.38 23.08
C GLU A 154 31.03 -7.76 24.11
N ILE A 155 30.48 -7.23 25.19
CA ILE A 155 31.26 -6.81 26.35
C ILE A 155 31.41 -8.04 27.25
N ASP A 156 32.62 -8.57 27.35
CA ASP A 156 32.91 -9.58 28.36
C ASP A 156 32.99 -8.92 29.73
N LEU A 157 31.93 -9.08 30.52
CA LEU A 157 31.85 -8.55 31.88
C LEU A 157 32.83 -9.23 32.86
N LYS A 158 33.48 -10.32 32.45
CA LYS A 158 34.53 -11.00 33.22
C LYS A 158 35.93 -10.58 32.78
N ASP A 159 36.05 -9.80 31.71
CA ASP A 159 37.34 -9.27 31.29
C ASP A 159 37.84 -8.31 32.37
N VAL A 160 38.97 -8.69 32.97
CA VAL A 160 39.57 -7.93 34.05
C VAL A 160 40.27 -6.74 33.42
N PHE A 161 39.67 -5.56 33.56
CA PHE A 161 40.32 -4.31 33.17
C PHE A 161 40.80 -3.55 34.41
N THR A 162 41.88 -2.80 34.22
CA THR A 162 42.37 -1.83 35.19
C THR A 162 41.97 -0.42 34.76
N LEU A 163 41.94 0.53 35.70
CA LEU A 163 41.71 1.95 35.41
C LEU A 163 42.71 2.49 34.37
N THR A 164 43.94 1.96 34.36
CA THR A 164 44.97 2.27 33.37
C THR A 164 44.60 1.82 31.96
N ASP A 165 43.92 0.70 31.78
CA ASP A 165 43.50 0.21 30.45
C ASP A 165 42.44 1.14 29.83
N VAL A 166 41.55 1.67 30.66
CA VAL A 166 40.52 2.64 30.25
C VAL A 166 41.15 3.98 29.85
N SER A 167 42.07 4.51 30.66
CA SER A 167 42.78 5.76 30.34
C SER A 167 43.61 5.64 29.05
N SER A 168 44.23 4.48 28.83
CA SER A 168 45.08 4.24 27.65
C SER A 168 44.26 4.21 26.35
N LYS A 169 43.11 3.54 26.35
CA LYS A 169 42.20 3.51 25.19
C LYS A 169 41.58 4.88 24.90
N ALA A 170 41.18 5.60 25.94
CA ALA A 170 40.63 6.95 25.82
C ALA A 170 41.65 7.96 25.23
N LEU A 171 42.92 7.87 25.64
CA LEU A 171 44.00 8.71 25.09
C LEU A 171 44.34 8.38 23.63
N ASN A 172 44.12 7.13 23.22
CA ASN A 172 44.44 6.64 21.88
C ASN A 172 43.25 6.64 20.90
N GLY A 173 42.06 7.06 21.34
CA GLY A 173 40.85 7.11 20.50
C GLY A 173 40.35 5.75 20.05
N GLN A 174 40.57 4.71 20.87
CA GLN A 174 40.14 3.33 20.63
C GLN A 174 38.97 2.94 21.52
#